data_AF-A0A3A8UH79-F1
#
_entry.id   AF-A0A3A8UH79-F1
#
_cell.length_a   1.000
_cell.length_b   1.000
_cell.length_c   1.000
_cell.angle_alpha   90.00
_cell.angle_beta   90.00
_cell.angle_gamma   90.00
#
_symmetry.space_group_name_H-M   'P 1'
#
loop_
_entity.id
_entity.type
_entity.pdbx_description
1 polymer ?
#
loop_
_entity_poly.entity_id
_entity_poly.type
_entity_poly.pdbx_seq_one_letter_code
_entity_poly.pdbx_strand_id
1 'polypeptide(L)'
;MSRYEYDPHHLWVQRRQKRQRRQHMMVAAGCFLLAGTCVAGAFFFQKKQGHSPAEATKAPIVIEVNPSAGENSTADGSPQDPGAVVIVDSPVGKLLAETQVIAAGYDYDRAIEMLQSSEFASDPSVTEAISAYEAARASLVPAKIGEVTHVFFHSLVMDNSKAFDGDGDSAGYNQVMTTAGEFAKILQIMYEKGYVLVRMHDLAYETTDENGMTVMKPGTILLPEGKKPFVMSQDDVCYYPYMSDDGFATRMIVGEDGKPTCEMKIDQDTTLVGSYDLVPLLEDFIQEHPDFSYKGARAVIAFTGYEGILGYRTSDKYADSETYEQDCREAARVAQCLKDNGWELASHSWGHLKMGEIDMERFCTDTDKWEKQVDSLIGPIDIILYPFGDDINDWHPYTFENKKFSYLYNAGFRYFCNVDSNEHWIQIGDNYLRQGRRNLDGYRMWKDITAESEGRERKLEDLFHAEDVFDPDRPTPVPEM
;
A
#
# COMPACT_ATOMS: atom_id res chain seq x y z
N MET A 1 -38.22 12.31 -17.03
CA MET A 1 -37.79 11.59 -15.82
C MET A 1 -36.58 10.76 -16.21
N SER A 2 -35.39 11.22 -15.83
CA SER A 2 -34.10 10.76 -16.35
C SER A 2 -33.64 9.49 -15.63
N ARG A 3 -33.08 8.52 -16.37
CA ARG A 3 -32.59 7.22 -15.88
C ARG A 3 -31.17 7.29 -15.28
N TYR A 4 -30.86 8.34 -14.52
CA TYR A 4 -29.54 8.52 -13.90
C TYR A 4 -29.66 8.96 -12.44
N GLU A 5 -30.47 8.23 -11.67
CA GLU A 5 -30.55 8.40 -10.21
C GLU A 5 -30.29 7.08 -9.45
N TYR A 6 -29.79 6.05 -10.12
CA TYR A 6 -29.54 4.74 -9.51
C TYR A 6 -28.28 4.08 -10.08
N ASP A 7 -27.13 4.75 -9.93
CA ASP A 7 -25.83 4.08 -10.00
C ASP A 7 -25.36 3.76 -8.56
N PRO A 8 -25.29 2.47 -8.16
CA PRO A 8 -24.79 2.03 -6.87
C PRO A 8 -23.36 2.51 -6.57
N HIS A 9 -22.50 2.65 -7.58
CA HIS A 9 -21.09 3.04 -7.44
C HIS A 9 -20.95 4.53 -7.11
N HIS A 10 -21.64 5.41 -7.84
CA HIS A 10 -21.69 6.84 -7.53
C HIS A 10 -22.30 7.13 -6.13
N LEU A 11 -23.33 6.38 -5.73
CA LEU A 11 -23.88 6.48 -4.38
C LEU A 11 -22.93 5.94 -3.31
N TRP A 12 -22.10 4.93 -3.62
CA TRP A 12 -21.06 4.41 -2.74
C TRP A 12 -19.94 5.44 -2.52
N VAL A 13 -19.41 6.06 -3.59
CA VAL A 13 -18.38 7.12 -3.50
C VAL A 13 -18.88 8.33 -2.71
N GLN A 14 -20.12 8.80 -2.96
CA GLN A 14 -20.69 9.93 -2.19
C GLN A 14 -20.96 9.57 -0.72
N ARG A 15 -21.40 8.33 -0.44
CA ARG A 15 -21.57 7.84 0.93
C ARG A 15 -20.22 7.70 1.63
N ARG A 16 -19.17 7.27 0.94
CA ARG A 16 -17.79 7.16 1.43
C ARG A 16 -17.21 8.54 1.77
N GLN A 17 -17.33 9.54 0.89
CA GLN A 17 -16.87 10.91 1.17
C GLN A 17 -17.62 11.57 2.36
N LYS A 18 -18.94 11.33 2.47
CA LYS A 18 -19.72 11.77 3.64
C LYS A 18 -19.36 11.00 4.92
N ARG A 19 -19.00 9.71 4.79
CA ARG A 19 -18.56 8.86 5.90
C ARG A 19 -17.15 9.25 6.35
N GLN A 20 -16.21 9.55 5.45
CA GLN A 20 -14.87 10.11 5.73
C GLN A 20 -14.95 11.43 6.49
N ARG A 21 -15.80 12.38 6.06
CA ARG A 21 -16.02 13.63 6.83
C ARG A 21 -16.59 13.40 8.23
N ARG A 22 -17.42 12.36 8.41
CA ARG A 22 -17.97 11.97 9.71
C ARG A 22 -16.99 11.14 10.54
N GLN A 23 -16.15 10.32 9.92
CA GLN A 23 -15.10 9.51 10.54
C GLN A 23 -13.95 10.40 11.01
N HIS A 24 -13.54 11.43 10.28
CA HIS A 24 -12.59 12.42 10.80
C HIS A 24 -13.09 13.10 12.09
N MET A 25 -14.40 13.35 12.21
CA MET A 25 -15.00 13.85 13.46
C MET A 25 -15.11 12.77 14.56
N MET A 26 -15.34 11.49 14.21
CA MET A 26 -15.49 10.40 15.19
C MET A 26 -14.16 9.78 15.64
N VAL A 27 -13.13 9.73 14.78
CA VAL A 27 -11.77 9.30 15.13
C VAL A 27 -11.15 10.30 16.11
N ALA A 28 -11.36 11.60 15.88
CA ALA A 28 -11.02 12.64 16.86
C ALA A 28 -11.69 12.39 18.23
N ALA A 29 -12.95 11.93 18.25
CA ALA A 29 -13.68 11.65 19.50
C ALA A 29 -13.33 10.29 20.15
N GLY A 30 -13.03 9.26 19.36
CA GLY A 30 -12.67 7.91 19.82
C GLY A 30 -11.22 7.81 20.34
N CYS A 31 -10.30 8.59 19.77
CA CYS A 31 -8.90 8.64 20.22
C CYS A 31 -8.72 9.22 21.63
N PHE A 32 -9.63 10.10 22.10
CA PHE A 32 -9.62 10.59 23.49
C PHE A 32 -9.98 9.50 24.52
N LEU A 33 -10.73 8.46 24.14
CA LEU A 33 -11.08 7.36 25.04
C LEU A 33 -9.93 6.34 25.21
N LEU A 34 -9.14 6.11 24.16
CA LEU A 34 -8.00 5.18 24.21
C LEU A 34 -6.84 5.72 25.05
N ALA A 35 -6.58 7.03 24.99
CA ALA A 35 -5.60 7.69 25.87
C ALA A 35 -5.99 7.53 27.36
N GLY A 36 -7.30 7.64 27.69
CA GLY A 36 -7.80 7.42 29.06
C GLY A 36 -7.68 5.97 29.54
N THR A 37 -7.81 4.97 28.65
CA THR A 37 -7.71 3.56 29.03
C THR A 37 -6.26 3.08 29.26
N CYS A 38 -5.27 3.66 28.57
CA CYS A 38 -3.86 3.34 28.80
C CYS A 38 -3.36 3.86 30.17
N VAL A 39 -3.89 4.99 30.65
CA VAL A 39 -3.55 5.55 31.98
C VAL A 39 -4.15 4.71 33.13
N ALA A 40 -5.34 4.12 32.94
CA ALA A 40 -5.95 3.25 33.96
C ALA A 40 -5.31 1.85 34.05
N GLY A 41 -4.78 1.32 32.93
CA GLY A 41 -4.16 -0.01 32.88
C GLY A 41 -2.80 -0.11 33.59
N ALA A 42 -2.06 0.99 33.71
CA ALA A 42 -0.73 1.01 34.33
C ALA A 42 -0.75 1.13 35.87
N PHE A 43 -1.90 1.49 36.48
CA PHE A 43 -1.99 1.72 37.93
C PHE A 43 -2.55 0.56 38.77
N PHE A 44 -3.01 -0.54 38.15
CA PHE A 44 -3.68 -1.64 38.89
C PHE A 44 -2.91 -2.96 39.02
N PHE A 45 -1.69 -3.09 38.48
CA PHE A 45 -0.87 -4.29 38.68
C PHE A 45 0.06 -4.21 39.90
N GLN A 46 -0.50 -3.89 41.08
CA GLN A 46 0.18 -4.15 42.35
C GLN A 46 -0.80 -4.28 43.54
N LYS A 47 -1.68 -5.29 43.56
CA LYS A 47 -2.14 -5.94 44.82
C LYS A 47 -2.97 -7.23 44.62
N LYS A 48 -2.36 -8.33 45.06
CA LYS A 48 -2.87 -9.55 45.74
C LYS A 48 -4.16 -10.30 45.28
N GLN A 49 -3.93 -11.60 45.07
CA GLN A 49 -4.75 -12.81 45.27
C GLN A 49 -6.10 -12.72 46.04
N GLY A 50 -7.12 -13.40 45.50
CA GLY A 50 -8.32 -13.91 46.21
C GLY A 50 -9.45 -14.39 45.27
N HIS A 51 -10.05 -15.55 45.58
CA HIS A 51 -11.04 -16.35 44.80
C HIS A 51 -12.43 -15.70 44.48
N SER A 52 -12.95 -16.00 43.27
CA SER A 52 -14.31 -16.36 42.72
C SER A 52 -15.66 -15.98 43.40
N PRO A 53 -16.85 -16.13 42.72
CA PRO A 53 -17.34 -15.59 41.42
C PRO A 53 -18.84 -15.10 41.46
N ALA A 54 -19.43 -14.77 40.29
CA ALA A 54 -20.84 -14.39 39.96
C ALA A 54 -21.13 -12.86 40.01
N GLU A 55 -21.96 -12.23 39.17
CA GLU A 55 -23.10 -12.63 38.32
C GLU A 55 -23.39 -11.54 37.26
N ALA A 56 -24.15 -11.87 36.22
CA ALA A 56 -24.44 -11.04 35.03
C ALA A 56 -25.43 -9.89 35.25
N THR A 57 -25.39 -8.82 34.45
CA THR A 57 -26.59 -8.17 33.86
C THR A 57 -26.28 -7.08 32.80
N LYS A 58 -27.27 -6.91 31.92
CA LYS A 58 -27.32 -6.20 30.63
C LYS A 58 -27.18 -4.67 30.67
N ALA A 59 -26.77 -4.12 29.52
CA ALA A 59 -26.79 -2.70 29.11
C ALA A 59 -28.20 -2.06 29.12
N PRO A 60 -28.29 -0.71 28.97
CA PRO A 60 -28.55 -0.19 27.63
C PRO A 60 -27.89 1.16 27.26
N ILE A 61 -27.81 1.38 25.95
CA ILE A 61 -27.51 2.61 25.21
C ILE A 61 -28.74 3.53 25.22
N VAL A 62 -28.59 4.86 25.37
CA VAL A 62 -29.31 5.90 24.59
C VAL A 62 -28.47 7.21 24.55
N ILE A 63 -28.36 7.78 23.35
CA ILE A 63 -27.79 9.08 22.97
C ILE A 63 -28.92 10.12 22.97
N GLU A 64 -28.70 11.35 23.48
CA GLU A 64 -29.36 12.54 22.92
C GLU A 64 -28.60 13.85 23.16
N VAL A 65 -28.81 14.79 22.25
CA VAL A 65 -27.98 15.95 21.89
C VAL A 65 -28.72 17.25 22.27
N ASN A 66 -28.02 18.20 22.94
CA ASN A 66 -28.17 19.69 23.08
C ASN A 66 -29.48 20.45 22.70
N PRO A 67 -29.78 21.67 23.22
CA PRO A 67 -28.93 22.67 23.90
C PRO A 67 -29.55 23.44 25.11
N SER A 68 -28.72 24.31 25.72
CA SER A 68 -28.94 25.29 26.80
C SER A 68 -30.20 26.19 26.73
N ALA A 69 -30.81 26.45 27.90
CA ALA A 69 -31.09 27.80 28.44
C ALA A 69 -31.55 27.75 29.91
N GLY A 70 -30.94 28.56 30.81
CA GLY A 70 -31.52 28.90 32.12
C GLY A 70 -30.55 28.88 33.32
N GLU A 71 -30.49 29.98 34.05
CA GLU A 71 -29.52 30.39 35.07
C GLU A 71 -29.59 29.69 36.45
N ASN A 72 -28.45 29.81 37.16
CA ASN A 72 -28.23 30.02 38.61
C ASN A 72 -27.94 28.86 39.60
N SER A 73 -26.72 28.97 40.17
CA SER A 73 -26.27 28.65 41.54
C SER A 73 -26.22 27.16 41.92
N THR A 74 -25.22 26.58 42.59
CA THR A 74 -24.27 27.03 43.62
C THR A 74 -23.02 26.14 43.58
N ALA A 75 -21.91 26.68 44.09
CA ALA A 75 -20.62 26.03 44.25
C ALA A 75 -20.67 24.74 45.11
N ASP A 76 -19.94 23.71 44.69
CA ASP A 76 -19.23 22.83 45.62
C ASP A 76 -17.90 22.39 45.01
N GLY A 77 -16.85 22.45 45.83
CA GLY A 77 -15.46 22.33 45.42
C GLY A 77 -15.02 20.87 45.31
N SER A 78 -14.43 20.52 44.19
CA SER A 78 -13.55 19.34 44.05
C SER A 78 -12.34 19.75 43.20
N PRO A 79 -11.14 19.19 43.45
CA PRO A 79 -9.92 19.64 42.81
C PRO A 79 -10.03 19.35 41.31
N GLN A 80 -10.00 20.40 40.49
CA GLN A 80 -9.79 20.24 39.05
C GLN A 80 -8.37 19.71 38.87
N ASP A 81 -8.29 18.45 38.46
CA ASP A 81 -7.19 17.96 37.67
C ASP A 81 -7.14 18.83 36.39
N PRO A 82 -6.05 19.56 36.11
CA PRO A 82 -5.92 20.29 34.86
C PRO A 82 -5.59 19.27 33.77
N GLY A 83 -6.56 18.42 33.43
CA GLY A 83 -6.51 17.63 32.22
C GLY A 83 -6.36 18.60 31.05
N ALA A 84 -5.22 18.57 30.40
CA ALA A 84 -4.93 19.43 29.25
C ALA A 84 -5.98 19.15 28.17
N VAL A 85 -6.98 20.03 28.07
CA VAL A 85 -7.94 19.99 26.96
C VAL A 85 -7.19 20.48 25.73
N VAL A 86 -6.69 19.52 24.94
CA VAL A 86 -6.05 19.83 23.65
C VAL A 86 -7.14 20.30 22.68
N ILE A 87 -7.23 21.62 22.50
CA ILE A 87 -8.06 22.21 21.45
C ILE A 87 -7.37 21.91 20.12
N VAL A 88 -7.96 21.05 19.29
CA VAL A 88 -7.37 20.59 18.01
C VAL A 88 -6.99 21.76 17.09
N ASP A 89 -7.73 22.87 17.14
CA ASP A 89 -7.44 24.06 16.32
C ASP A 89 -6.30 24.95 16.83
N SER A 90 -5.81 24.71 18.06
CA SER A 90 -4.64 25.41 18.59
C SER A 90 -3.35 24.95 17.88
N PRO A 91 -2.29 25.78 17.84
CA PRO A 91 -1.01 25.38 17.26
C PRO A 91 -0.45 24.08 17.87
N VAL A 92 -0.50 23.94 19.19
CA VAL A 92 -0.08 22.71 19.89
C VAL A 92 -0.98 21.52 19.54
N GLY A 93 -2.29 21.74 19.43
CA GLY A 93 -3.24 20.70 19.03
C GLY A 93 -3.02 20.16 17.62
N LYS A 94 -2.67 21.03 16.66
CA LYS A 94 -2.31 20.63 15.30
C LYS A 94 -1.02 19.81 15.27
N LEU A 95 0.00 20.24 16.00
CA LEU A 95 1.27 19.52 16.13
C LEU A 95 1.06 18.11 16.74
N LEU A 96 0.25 18.02 17.80
CA LEU A 96 -0.10 16.74 18.42
C LEU A 96 -0.88 15.84 17.45
N ALA A 97 -1.83 16.38 16.70
CA ALA A 97 -2.59 15.62 15.70
C ALA A 97 -1.70 15.09 14.57
N GLU A 98 -0.76 15.90 14.07
CA GLU A 98 0.18 15.50 13.03
C GLU A 98 1.13 14.39 13.52
N THR A 99 1.73 14.58 14.69
CA THR A 99 2.66 13.60 15.28
C THR A 99 1.95 12.31 15.69
N GLN A 100 0.67 12.37 16.03
CA GLN A 100 -0.15 11.18 16.29
C GLN A 100 -0.31 10.32 15.03
N VAL A 101 -0.50 10.92 13.85
CA VAL A 101 -0.56 10.17 12.59
C VAL A 101 0.78 9.50 12.29
N ILE A 102 1.90 10.21 12.51
CA ILE A 102 3.26 9.68 12.33
C ILE A 102 3.51 8.50 13.30
N ALA A 103 3.16 8.65 14.57
CA ALA A 103 3.31 7.61 15.58
C ALA A 103 2.39 6.41 15.35
N ALA A 104 1.18 6.62 14.80
CA ALA A 104 0.27 5.54 14.43
C ALA A 104 0.87 4.65 13.32
N GLY A 105 1.63 5.25 12.38
CA GLY A 105 2.46 4.54 11.41
C GLY A 105 3.77 3.99 11.97
N TYR A 106 3.92 3.85 13.30
CA TYR A 106 5.09 3.30 13.98
C TYR A 106 6.39 4.11 13.83
N ASP A 107 6.34 5.35 13.35
CA ASP A 107 7.50 6.24 13.26
C ASP A 107 7.64 7.09 14.54
N TYR A 108 7.75 6.41 15.68
CA TYR A 108 7.83 7.05 16.99
C TYR A 108 9.04 7.97 17.11
N ASP A 109 10.18 7.62 16.50
CA ASP A 109 11.39 8.44 16.57
C ASP A 109 11.17 9.80 15.91
N ARG A 110 10.59 9.83 14.70
CA ARG A 110 10.24 11.08 14.02
C ARG A 110 9.18 11.87 14.78
N ALA A 111 8.16 11.20 15.31
CA ALA A 111 7.11 11.86 16.09
C ALA A 111 7.69 12.54 17.35
N ILE A 112 8.57 11.85 18.07
CA ILE A 112 9.26 12.37 19.26
C ILE A 112 10.18 13.53 18.89
N GLU A 113 11.00 13.38 17.84
CA GLU A 113 11.92 14.44 17.37
C GLU A 113 11.16 15.72 16.99
N MET A 114 10.03 15.57 16.28
CA MET A 114 9.18 16.68 15.86
C MET A 114 8.57 17.41 17.07
N LEU A 115 8.15 16.68 18.11
CA LEU A 115 7.64 17.26 19.35
C LEU A 115 8.74 17.98 20.14
N GLN A 116 9.91 17.35 20.30
CA GLN A 116 11.04 17.88 21.05
C GLN A 116 11.65 19.13 20.40
N SER A 117 11.62 19.21 19.07
CA SER A 117 12.17 20.34 18.31
C SER A 117 11.19 21.52 18.19
N SER A 118 9.97 21.37 18.69
CA SER A 118 8.93 22.40 18.60
C SER A 118 9.08 23.49 19.68
N GLU A 119 8.47 24.65 19.44
CA GLU A 119 8.35 25.71 20.46
C GLU A 119 7.46 25.29 21.66
N PHE A 120 6.69 24.21 21.50
CA PHE A 120 5.79 23.65 22.51
C PHE A 120 6.43 22.49 23.31
N ALA A 121 7.74 22.25 23.18
CA ALA A 121 8.40 21.10 23.82
C ALA A 121 8.23 21.02 25.35
N SER A 122 8.00 22.14 26.03
CA SER A 122 7.73 22.20 27.48
C SER A 122 6.23 22.16 27.84
N ASP A 123 5.34 22.09 26.84
CA ASP A 123 3.91 21.95 27.08
C ASP A 123 3.62 20.57 27.73
N PRO A 124 2.81 20.51 28.80
CA PRO A 124 2.49 19.24 29.46
C PRO A 124 1.93 18.18 28.51
N SER A 125 1.08 18.57 27.56
CA SER A 125 0.47 17.66 26.58
C SER A 125 1.51 17.07 25.60
N VAL A 126 2.52 17.88 25.23
CA VAL A 126 3.65 17.43 24.40
C VAL A 126 4.55 16.47 25.18
N THR A 127 4.84 16.78 26.45
CA THR A 127 5.65 15.91 27.31
C THR A 127 4.99 14.56 27.55
N GLU A 128 3.67 14.55 27.73
CA GLU A 128 2.87 13.33 27.87
C GLU A 128 2.88 12.51 26.57
N ALA A 129 2.69 13.14 25.41
CA ALA A 129 2.75 12.47 24.12
C ALA A 129 4.12 11.83 23.86
N ILE A 130 5.21 12.55 24.13
CA ILE A 130 6.58 12.01 24.03
C ILE A 130 6.73 10.75 24.92
N SER A 131 6.28 10.84 26.17
CA SER A 131 6.37 9.71 27.12
C SER A 131 5.59 8.49 26.64
N ALA A 132 4.40 8.70 26.05
CA ALA A 132 3.59 7.65 25.47
C ALA A 132 4.26 7.01 24.24
N TYR A 133 4.85 7.81 23.35
CA TYR A 133 5.56 7.32 22.17
C TYR A 133 6.83 6.55 22.55
N GLU A 134 7.57 6.99 23.57
CA GLU A 134 8.74 6.26 24.09
C GLU A 134 8.35 4.90 24.66
N ALA A 135 7.25 4.82 25.42
CA ALA A 135 6.73 3.57 25.95
C ALA A 135 6.27 2.61 24.83
N ALA A 136 5.57 3.13 23.82
CA ALA A 136 5.15 2.35 22.66
C ALA A 136 6.36 1.83 21.87
N ARG A 137 7.35 2.70 21.58
CA ARG A 137 8.60 2.34 20.90
C ARG A 137 9.35 1.23 21.63
N ALA A 138 9.42 1.30 22.96
CA ALA A 138 10.09 0.30 23.79
C ALA A 138 9.40 -1.07 23.81
N SER A 139 8.13 -1.15 23.41
CA SER A 139 7.35 -2.40 23.36
C SER A 139 7.47 -3.15 22.02
N LEU A 140 8.06 -2.54 20.99
CA LEU A 140 8.16 -3.14 19.67
C LEU A 140 9.11 -4.33 19.66
N VAL A 141 8.77 -5.34 18.86
CA VAL A 141 9.58 -6.54 18.64
C VAL A 141 10.06 -6.60 17.18
N PRO A 142 11.26 -7.15 16.93
CA PRO A 142 11.75 -7.32 15.57
C PRO A 142 10.92 -8.37 14.83
N ALA A 143 10.45 -8.00 13.64
CA ALA A 143 9.85 -8.95 12.72
C ALA A 143 10.93 -9.81 12.04
N LYS A 144 10.54 -11.01 11.63
CA LYS A 144 11.44 -11.93 10.93
C LYS A 144 11.43 -11.63 9.44
N ILE A 145 12.52 -11.06 8.93
CA ILE A 145 12.62 -10.67 7.52
C ILE A 145 12.35 -11.84 6.57
N GLY A 146 12.87 -13.04 6.85
CA GLY A 146 12.66 -14.23 6.01
C GLY A 146 11.22 -14.77 5.96
N GLU A 147 10.30 -14.25 6.79
CA GLU A 147 8.88 -14.59 6.81
C GLU A 147 8.00 -13.46 6.23
N VAL A 148 8.61 -12.43 5.62
CA VAL A 148 7.85 -11.33 4.99
C VAL A 148 7.34 -11.79 3.62
N THR A 149 6.02 -11.78 3.46
CA THR A 149 5.36 -12.10 2.18
C THR A 149 5.36 -10.89 1.24
N HIS A 150 5.39 -11.13 -0.07
CA HIS A 150 5.23 -10.10 -1.10
C HIS A 150 4.05 -10.46 -2.00
N VAL A 151 3.02 -9.61 -1.99
CA VAL A 151 1.83 -9.76 -2.83
C VAL A 151 1.85 -8.75 -3.97
N PHE A 152 1.25 -9.09 -5.11
CA PHE A 152 1.15 -8.14 -6.21
C PHE A 152 -0.18 -8.19 -6.94
N PHE A 153 -0.46 -7.07 -7.60
CA PHE A 153 -1.63 -6.81 -8.42
C PHE A 153 -1.19 -6.24 -9.76
N HIS A 154 -2.08 -6.27 -10.75
CA HIS A 154 -1.96 -5.45 -11.96
C HIS A 154 -2.85 -4.19 -11.81
N SER A 155 -3.09 -3.47 -12.90
CA SER A 155 -4.17 -2.46 -12.94
C SER A 155 -5.49 -3.09 -12.53
N LEU A 156 -6.25 -2.38 -11.69
CA LEU A 156 -7.51 -2.90 -11.15
C LEU A 156 -8.66 -2.71 -12.14
N VAL A 157 -9.54 -3.71 -12.22
CA VAL A 157 -10.83 -3.60 -12.90
C VAL A 157 -11.73 -2.69 -12.06
N MET A 158 -12.07 -1.52 -12.58
CA MET A 158 -12.93 -0.53 -11.92
C MET A 158 -14.39 -0.64 -12.35
N ASP A 159 -14.66 -1.18 -13.55
CA ASP A 159 -16.00 -1.48 -14.05
C ASP A 159 -16.06 -2.93 -14.56
N ASN A 160 -16.55 -3.83 -13.69
CA ASN A 160 -16.69 -5.26 -13.98
C ASN A 160 -17.52 -5.53 -15.23
N SER A 161 -18.54 -4.70 -15.51
CA SER A 161 -19.46 -4.93 -16.62
C SER A 161 -18.83 -4.66 -17.97
N LYS A 162 -17.80 -3.82 -18.02
CA LYS A 162 -16.99 -3.56 -19.21
C LYS A 162 -15.87 -4.57 -19.35
N ALA A 163 -15.16 -4.86 -18.26
CA ALA A 163 -14.03 -5.79 -18.29
C ALA A 163 -14.42 -7.25 -18.54
N PHE A 164 -15.67 -7.64 -18.21
CA PHE A 164 -16.18 -9.01 -18.35
C PHE A 164 -17.37 -9.09 -19.33
N ASP A 165 -17.35 -8.27 -20.39
CA ASP A 165 -18.43 -8.19 -21.38
C ASP A 165 -18.41 -9.34 -22.42
N GLY A 166 -17.33 -10.14 -22.43
CA GLY A 166 -17.16 -11.31 -23.30
C GLY A 166 -16.44 -11.00 -24.60
N ASP A 167 -15.80 -9.85 -24.72
CA ASP A 167 -14.93 -9.49 -25.83
C ASP A 167 -13.60 -10.29 -25.87
N GLY A 168 -12.65 -9.85 -26.71
CA GLY A 168 -11.39 -10.54 -26.92
C GLY A 168 -10.46 -10.50 -25.71
N ASP A 169 -10.51 -9.45 -24.90
CA ASP A 169 -9.59 -9.22 -23.79
C ASP A 169 -10.16 -9.68 -22.43
N SER A 170 -11.49 -9.81 -22.33
CA SER A 170 -12.25 -10.29 -21.16
C SER A 170 -11.66 -11.53 -20.48
N ALA A 171 -11.19 -12.52 -21.25
CA ALA A 171 -10.61 -13.74 -20.70
C ALA A 171 -9.26 -13.47 -20.00
N GLY A 172 -8.43 -12.59 -20.59
CA GLY A 172 -7.18 -12.15 -19.99
C GLY A 172 -7.41 -11.34 -18.73
N TYR A 173 -8.35 -10.40 -18.76
CA TYR A 173 -8.71 -9.61 -17.57
C TYR A 173 -9.21 -10.49 -16.43
N ASN A 174 -10.07 -11.45 -16.71
CA ASN A 174 -10.55 -12.36 -15.68
C ASN A 174 -9.41 -13.22 -15.07
N GLN A 175 -8.37 -13.50 -15.84
CA GLN A 175 -7.23 -14.28 -15.38
C GLN A 175 -6.28 -13.49 -14.49
N VAL A 176 -5.76 -12.35 -14.97
CA VAL A 176 -4.61 -11.67 -14.33
C VAL A 176 -4.95 -10.39 -13.58
N MET A 177 -6.18 -9.88 -13.71
CA MET A 177 -6.60 -8.64 -13.05
C MET A 177 -7.39 -8.91 -11.77
N THR A 178 -7.38 -7.92 -10.88
CA THR A 178 -8.16 -7.89 -9.63
C THR A 178 -9.21 -6.81 -9.76
N THR A 179 -10.43 -7.04 -9.28
CA THR A 179 -11.46 -5.98 -9.24
C THR A 179 -11.19 -5.02 -8.08
N ALA A 180 -11.66 -3.78 -8.20
CA ALA A 180 -11.59 -2.81 -7.11
C ALA A 180 -12.30 -3.31 -5.84
N GLY A 181 -13.39 -4.07 -6.01
CA GLY A 181 -14.14 -4.69 -4.92
C GLY A 181 -13.33 -5.76 -4.18
N GLU A 182 -12.65 -6.64 -4.91
CA GLU A 182 -11.73 -7.63 -4.33
C GLU A 182 -10.55 -6.96 -3.63
N PHE A 183 -9.90 -5.99 -4.27
CA PHE A 183 -8.78 -5.27 -3.69
C PHE A 183 -9.15 -4.64 -2.33
N ALA A 184 -10.30 -3.95 -2.25
CA ALA A 184 -10.78 -3.35 -1.02
C ALA A 184 -11.03 -4.39 0.09
N LYS A 185 -11.61 -5.56 -0.23
CA LYS A 185 -11.83 -6.63 0.74
C LYS A 185 -10.52 -7.27 1.20
N ILE A 186 -9.59 -7.49 0.26
CA ILE A 186 -8.26 -8.04 0.55
C ILE A 186 -7.52 -7.12 1.54
N LEU A 187 -7.47 -5.81 1.28
CA LEU A 187 -6.85 -4.85 2.20
C LEU A 187 -7.48 -4.91 3.59
N GLN A 188 -8.82 -4.93 3.66
CA GLN A 188 -9.54 -4.98 4.93
C GLN A 188 -9.22 -6.25 5.73
N ILE A 189 -9.27 -7.43 5.09
CA ILE A 189 -9.00 -8.71 5.76
C ILE A 189 -7.54 -8.78 6.21
N MET A 190 -6.60 -8.35 5.36
CA MET A 190 -5.18 -8.32 5.73
C MET A 190 -4.94 -7.36 6.91
N TYR A 191 -5.54 -6.18 6.90
CA TYR A 191 -5.47 -5.24 8.03
C TYR A 191 -6.01 -5.85 9.33
N GLU A 192 -7.20 -6.48 9.29
CA GLU A 192 -7.81 -7.16 10.45
C GLU A 192 -6.98 -8.33 10.97
N LYS A 193 -6.27 -9.04 10.08
CA LYS A 193 -5.30 -10.09 10.44
C LYS A 193 -3.95 -9.56 10.93
N GLY A 194 -3.79 -8.25 11.03
CA GLY A 194 -2.61 -7.60 11.58
C GLY A 194 -1.48 -7.39 10.58
N TYR A 195 -1.73 -7.48 9.26
CA TYR A 195 -0.72 -7.18 8.25
C TYR A 195 -0.40 -5.67 8.23
N VAL A 196 0.87 -5.36 8.05
CA VAL A 196 1.42 -3.99 7.97
C VAL A 196 2.29 -3.89 6.73
N LEU A 197 1.96 -2.95 5.84
CA LEU A 197 2.72 -2.67 4.64
C LEU A 197 4.09 -2.10 5.01
N VAL A 198 5.15 -2.67 4.44
CA VAL A 198 6.54 -2.21 4.54
C VAL A 198 7.12 -1.99 3.15
N ARG A 199 8.19 -1.19 3.05
CA ARG A 199 8.91 -0.99 1.79
C ARG A 199 9.79 -2.18 1.47
N MET A 200 10.10 -2.39 0.19
CA MET A 200 11.14 -3.34 -0.21
C MET A 200 12.48 -3.00 0.47
N HIS A 201 12.82 -1.71 0.50
CA HIS A 201 14.03 -1.19 1.15
C HIS A 201 14.03 -1.31 2.69
N ASP A 202 12.90 -1.65 3.33
CA ASP A 202 12.88 -1.96 4.77
C ASP A 202 13.35 -3.41 5.04
N LEU A 203 13.33 -4.29 4.04
CA LEU A 203 13.77 -5.69 4.17
C LEU A 203 15.30 -5.82 4.18
N ALA A 204 15.95 -5.07 3.29
CA ALA A 204 17.40 -4.95 3.20
C ALA A 204 17.75 -3.63 2.51
N TYR A 205 18.97 -3.15 2.71
CA TYR A 205 19.45 -1.91 2.11
C TYR A 205 20.95 -1.97 1.82
N GLU A 206 21.39 -1.27 0.77
CA GLU A 206 22.81 -1.09 0.50
C GLU A 206 23.46 -0.17 1.56
N THR A 207 24.62 -0.58 2.05
CA THR A 207 25.44 0.20 2.96
C THR A 207 26.92 -0.05 2.69
N THR A 208 27.80 0.74 3.29
CA THR A 208 29.25 0.56 3.16
C THR A 208 29.79 -0.13 4.40
N ASP A 209 30.53 -1.22 4.20
CA ASP A 209 31.19 -1.93 5.29
C ASP A 209 32.44 -1.20 5.82
N GLU A 210 33.07 -1.75 6.86
CA GLU A 210 34.28 -1.19 7.47
C GLU A 210 35.48 -1.11 6.51
N ASN A 211 35.45 -1.86 5.40
CA ASN A 211 36.51 -1.90 4.39
C ASN A 211 36.24 -0.96 3.21
N GLY A 212 35.11 -0.25 3.20
CA GLY A 212 34.71 0.62 2.11
C GLY A 212 34.00 -0.08 0.95
N MET A 213 33.58 -1.34 1.12
CA MET A 213 32.83 -2.09 0.12
C MET A 213 31.32 -1.90 0.30
N THR A 214 30.60 -1.70 -0.80
CA THR A 214 29.14 -1.71 -0.80
C THR A 214 28.62 -3.13 -0.56
N VAL A 215 27.76 -3.29 0.43
CA VAL A 215 27.13 -4.56 0.84
C VAL A 215 25.63 -4.38 1.03
N MET A 216 24.87 -5.44 0.77
CA MET A 216 23.44 -5.50 1.09
C MET A 216 23.27 -6.02 2.50
N LYS A 217 22.68 -5.20 3.38
CA LYS A 217 22.47 -5.55 4.79
C LYS A 217 20.99 -5.82 5.05
N PRO A 218 20.63 -6.89 5.77
CA PRO A 218 19.27 -7.08 6.26
C PRO A 218 18.80 -5.88 7.09
N GLY A 219 17.57 -5.43 6.82
CA GLY A 219 16.90 -4.38 7.56
C GLY A 219 16.42 -4.84 8.93
N THR A 220 15.79 -3.93 9.66
CA THR A 220 15.13 -4.24 10.94
C THR A 220 13.79 -3.54 10.97
N ILE A 221 12.73 -4.35 10.91
CA ILE A 221 11.35 -3.89 11.03
C ILE A 221 10.91 -4.14 12.47
N LEU A 222 10.52 -3.09 13.18
CA LEU A 222 10.05 -3.16 14.56
C LEU A 222 8.54 -2.91 14.59
N LEU A 223 7.76 -3.88 15.04
CA LEU A 223 6.30 -3.80 15.09
C LEU A 223 5.79 -4.29 16.45
N PRO A 224 4.57 -3.92 16.86
CA PRO A 224 3.93 -4.54 18.00
C PRO A 224 3.80 -6.06 17.83
N GLU A 225 3.81 -6.78 18.95
CA GLU A 225 3.63 -8.24 18.93
C GLU A 225 2.33 -8.63 18.20
N GLY A 226 2.44 -9.61 17.29
CA GLY A 226 1.33 -10.12 16.48
C GLY A 226 1.09 -9.40 15.14
N LYS A 227 1.68 -8.22 14.91
CA LYS A 227 1.65 -7.57 13.58
C LYS A 227 2.59 -8.28 12.61
N LYS A 228 2.21 -8.34 11.33
CA LYS A 228 2.90 -9.09 10.27
C LYS A 228 3.33 -8.16 9.13
N PRO A 229 4.63 -7.93 8.90
CA PRO A 229 5.05 -7.13 7.75
C PRO A 229 4.75 -7.84 6.42
N PHE A 230 4.42 -7.07 5.39
CA PHE A 230 4.34 -7.55 4.01
C PHE A 230 4.72 -6.46 3.02
N VAL A 231 5.18 -6.87 1.84
CA VAL A 231 5.43 -5.98 0.69
C VAL A 231 4.27 -6.10 -0.30
N MET A 232 3.92 -4.99 -0.93
CA MET A 232 2.96 -4.94 -2.03
C MET A 232 3.62 -4.38 -3.28
N SER A 233 3.29 -4.90 -4.46
CA SER A 233 3.61 -4.24 -5.72
C SER A 233 2.43 -4.17 -6.68
N GLN A 234 2.53 -3.23 -7.61
CA GLN A 234 1.67 -3.16 -8.78
C GLN A 234 2.54 -3.33 -10.03
N ASP A 235 2.19 -4.31 -10.84
CA ASP A 235 2.91 -4.63 -12.07
C ASP A 235 2.24 -3.93 -13.26
N ASP A 236 3.04 -3.61 -14.28
CA ASP A 236 2.57 -3.22 -15.61
C ASP A 236 1.73 -1.93 -15.68
N VAL A 237 2.11 -0.90 -14.90
CA VAL A 237 1.38 0.38 -14.82
C VAL A 237 1.64 1.26 -16.06
N CYS A 238 1.12 0.81 -17.20
CA CYS A 238 1.17 1.48 -18.49
C CYS A 238 -0.18 2.07 -18.92
N TYR A 239 -1.29 1.47 -18.48
CA TYR A 239 -2.66 1.72 -18.97
C TYR A 239 -2.71 1.68 -20.50
N TYR A 240 -2.63 0.47 -21.06
CA TYR A 240 -2.43 0.27 -22.49
C TYR A 240 -3.61 0.78 -23.33
N PRO A 241 -3.38 1.19 -24.59
CA PRO A 241 -4.47 1.60 -25.48
C PRO A 241 -5.56 0.56 -25.68
N TYR A 242 -5.23 -0.74 -25.61
CA TYR A 242 -6.22 -1.81 -25.74
C TYR A 242 -7.20 -1.84 -24.56
N MET A 243 -6.81 -1.38 -23.37
CA MET A 243 -7.68 -1.30 -22.18
C MET A 243 -8.70 -0.15 -22.24
N SER A 244 -8.69 0.64 -23.33
CA SER A 244 -9.59 1.77 -23.48
C SER A 244 -11.03 1.26 -23.61
N ASP A 245 -11.90 1.81 -22.78
CA ASP A 245 -13.32 1.46 -22.68
C ASP A 245 -13.63 0.10 -22.01
N ASP A 246 -12.63 -0.59 -21.46
CA ASP A 246 -12.77 -1.90 -20.77
C ASP A 246 -12.83 -1.80 -19.24
N GLY A 247 -13.13 -0.61 -18.72
CA GLY A 247 -13.35 -0.42 -17.28
C GLY A 247 -12.08 -0.25 -16.44
N PHE A 248 -10.99 0.24 -17.04
CA PHE A 248 -9.74 0.59 -16.34
C PHE A 248 -9.51 2.11 -16.31
N ALA A 249 -8.64 2.55 -15.40
CA ALA A 249 -8.05 3.89 -15.49
C ALA A 249 -7.29 4.07 -16.81
N THR A 250 -7.29 5.30 -17.33
CA THR A 250 -6.62 5.63 -18.59
C THR A 250 -5.20 6.14 -18.39
N ARG A 251 -4.93 6.78 -17.24
CA ARG A 251 -3.60 7.27 -16.85
C ARG A 251 -3.58 7.67 -15.38
N MET A 252 -2.36 7.76 -14.84
CA MET A 252 -2.11 8.41 -13.56
C MET A 252 -1.76 9.88 -13.79
N ILE A 253 -2.25 10.75 -12.92
CA ILE A 253 -1.98 12.19 -12.93
C ILE A 253 -1.60 12.68 -11.53
N VAL A 254 -1.07 13.90 -11.44
CA VAL A 254 -0.96 14.61 -10.16
C VAL A 254 -2.28 15.31 -9.89
N GLY A 255 -2.93 14.97 -8.79
CA GLY A 255 -4.18 15.57 -8.32
C GLY A 255 -3.99 17.01 -7.86
N GLU A 256 -5.11 17.72 -7.66
CA GLU A 256 -5.11 19.12 -7.20
C GLU A 256 -4.48 19.30 -5.80
N ASP A 257 -4.46 18.23 -5.01
CA ASP A 257 -3.84 18.15 -3.68
C ASP A 257 -2.33 17.83 -3.71
N GLY A 258 -1.77 17.63 -4.90
CA GLY A 258 -0.36 17.27 -5.10
C GLY A 258 -0.05 15.78 -4.91
N LYS A 259 -1.08 14.93 -4.74
CA LYS A 259 -0.93 13.48 -4.62
C LYS A 259 -1.17 12.76 -5.94
N PRO A 260 -0.63 11.54 -6.14
CA PRO A 260 -0.95 10.74 -7.31
C PRO A 260 -2.42 10.29 -7.28
N THR A 261 -3.10 10.44 -8.41
CA THR A 261 -4.49 10.00 -8.61
C THR A 261 -4.67 9.47 -10.05
N CYS A 262 -5.83 8.93 -10.39
CA CYS A 262 -6.07 8.39 -11.73
C CYS A 262 -7.18 9.14 -12.47
N GLU A 263 -7.04 9.22 -13.78
CA GLU A 263 -8.12 9.51 -14.70
C GLU A 263 -8.78 8.21 -15.14
N MET A 264 -10.10 8.22 -15.27
CA MET A 264 -10.86 7.14 -15.88
C MET A 264 -11.90 7.72 -16.84
N LYS A 265 -11.91 7.19 -18.06
CA LYS A 265 -12.91 7.55 -19.06
C LYS A 265 -14.16 6.68 -18.86
N ILE A 266 -15.28 7.30 -18.54
CA ILE A 266 -16.54 6.60 -18.25
C ILE A 266 -17.35 6.40 -19.53
N ASP A 267 -17.30 7.38 -20.43
CA ASP A 267 -17.87 7.33 -21.78
C ASP A 267 -17.06 8.25 -22.71
N GLN A 268 -17.49 8.40 -23.98
CA GLN A 268 -16.75 9.20 -24.97
C GLN A 268 -16.53 10.65 -24.57
N ASP A 269 -17.44 11.23 -23.77
CA ASP A 269 -17.46 12.66 -23.45
C ASP A 269 -17.10 12.94 -21.98
N THR A 270 -16.95 11.91 -21.15
CA THR A 270 -16.79 12.03 -19.70
C THR A 270 -15.52 11.34 -19.19
N THR A 271 -14.59 12.14 -18.69
CA THR A 271 -13.44 11.69 -17.89
C THR A 271 -13.62 12.12 -16.45
N LEU A 272 -13.43 11.19 -15.52
CA LEU A 272 -13.43 11.45 -14.08
C LEU A 272 -12.02 11.31 -13.51
N VAL A 273 -11.76 12.06 -12.45
CA VAL A 273 -10.51 11.99 -11.66
C VAL A 273 -10.84 11.43 -10.29
N GLY A 274 -10.04 10.47 -9.80
CA GLY A 274 -10.23 9.90 -8.47
C GLY A 274 -9.56 8.55 -8.28
N SER A 275 -10.06 7.80 -7.29
CA SER A 275 -9.51 6.50 -6.89
C SER A 275 -9.90 5.37 -7.84
N TYR A 276 -9.35 5.43 -9.06
CA TYR A 276 -9.61 4.49 -10.16
C TYR A 276 -8.49 3.47 -10.41
N ASP A 277 -7.58 3.29 -9.45
CA ASP A 277 -6.61 2.18 -9.45
C ASP A 277 -5.99 2.00 -8.05
N LEU A 278 -5.09 1.02 -7.89
CA LEU A 278 -4.40 0.66 -6.66
C LEU A 278 -3.79 1.87 -5.94
N VAL A 279 -3.08 2.74 -6.67
CA VAL A 279 -2.33 3.86 -6.07
C VAL A 279 -3.21 4.78 -5.22
N PRO A 280 -4.24 5.44 -5.79
CA PRO A 280 -5.13 6.29 -4.99
C PRO A 280 -6.01 5.50 -4.01
N LEU A 281 -6.39 4.26 -4.31
CA LEU A 281 -7.17 3.43 -3.38
C LEU A 281 -6.38 3.06 -2.12
N LEU A 282 -5.08 2.77 -2.26
CA LEU A 282 -4.19 2.49 -1.14
C LEU A 282 -3.91 3.75 -0.31
N GLU A 283 -3.76 4.92 -0.95
CA GLU A 283 -3.65 6.20 -0.20
C GLU A 283 -4.90 6.48 0.63
N ASP A 284 -6.10 6.27 0.06
CA ASP A 284 -7.35 6.41 0.83
C ASP A 284 -7.36 5.44 2.03
N PHE A 285 -6.93 4.19 1.83
CA PHE A 285 -6.90 3.18 2.88
C PHE A 285 -5.92 3.54 3.99
N ILE A 286 -4.70 3.98 3.65
CA ILE A 286 -3.68 4.39 4.63
C ILE A 286 -4.12 5.66 5.38
N GLN A 287 -4.80 6.60 4.71
CA GLN A 287 -5.34 7.78 5.38
C GLN A 287 -6.42 7.42 6.42
N GLU A 288 -7.23 6.38 6.15
CA GLU A 288 -8.21 5.85 7.09
C GLU A 288 -7.56 4.97 8.18
N HIS A 289 -6.46 4.29 7.85
CA HIS A 289 -5.74 3.32 8.68
C HIS A 289 -4.23 3.58 8.70
N PRO A 290 -3.74 4.63 9.38
CA PRO A 290 -2.32 4.97 9.37
C PRO A 290 -1.42 3.86 9.94
N ASP A 291 -1.97 3.00 10.81
CA ASP A 291 -1.27 1.84 11.39
C ASP A 291 -1.17 0.62 10.45
N PHE A 292 -1.70 0.73 9.22
CA PHE A 292 -1.45 -0.22 8.13
C PHE A 292 -0.11 0.04 7.42
N SER A 293 0.47 1.23 7.57
CA SER A 293 1.67 1.65 6.83
C SER A 293 2.86 1.87 7.76
N TYR A 294 3.88 1.02 7.65
CA TYR A 294 5.10 1.15 8.44
C TYR A 294 5.92 2.34 7.98
N LYS A 295 6.04 3.35 8.84
CA LYS A 295 6.79 4.59 8.60
C LYS A 295 6.42 5.27 7.28
N GLY A 296 5.15 5.17 6.89
CA GLY A 296 4.67 5.69 5.61
C GLY A 296 5.10 4.85 4.40
N ALA A 297 5.26 3.54 4.54
CA ALA A 297 5.44 2.64 3.41
C ALA A 297 4.24 2.65 2.44
N ARG A 298 4.54 2.67 1.13
CA ARG A 298 3.60 2.46 0.02
C ARG A 298 4.05 1.24 -0.78
N ALA A 299 3.23 0.82 -1.75
CA ALA A 299 3.59 -0.29 -2.63
C ALA A 299 4.73 0.10 -3.61
N VAL A 300 5.35 -0.91 -4.20
CA VAL A 300 6.29 -0.77 -5.32
C VAL A 300 5.49 -0.69 -6.63
N ILE A 301 5.72 0.34 -7.45
CA ILE A 301 5.04 0.53 -8.74
C ILE A 301 5.99 0.22 -9.88
N ALA A 302 5.69 -0.82 -10.65
CA ALA A 302 6.52 -1.27 -11.75
C ALA A 302 5.98 -0.83 -13.11
N PHE A 303 6.88 -0.40 -13.99
CA PHE A 303 6.54 0.07 -15.33
C PHE A 303 7.12 -0.85 -16.41
N THR A 304 6.43 -0.93 -17.54
CA THR A 304 7.02 -1.34 -18.83
C THR A 304 7.29 -0.15 -19.72
N GLY A 305 8.32 -0.24 -20.56
CA GLY A 305 8.70 0.85 -21.45
C GLY A 305 8.12 0.80 -22.88
N TYR A 306 7.70 -0.37 -23.38
CA TYR A 306 7.44 -0.56 -24.82
C TYR A 306 6.22 0.18 -25.38
N GLU A 307 5.31 0.63 -24.52
CA GLU A 307 4.16 1.49 -24.85
C GLU A 307 4.23 2.84 -24.12
N GLY A 308 5.25 3.05 -23.30
CA GLY A 308 5.39 4.14 -22.34
C GLY A 308 4.92 3.79 -20.93
N ILE A 309 4.92 4.77 -20.02
CA ILE A 309 4.66 4.56 -18.59
C ILE A 309 3.47 5.39 -18.10
N LEU A 310 2.78 4.94 -17.05
CA LEU A 310 1.76 5.72 -16.32
C LEU A 310 0.57 6.22 -17.16
N GLY A 311 0.37 5.68 -18.38
CA GLY A 311 -0.68 6.10 -19.31
C GLY A 311 -0.21 7.03 -20.42
N TYR A 312 1.06 7.41 -20.40
CA TYR A 312 1.70 8.32 -21.35
C TYR A 312 2.53 7.55 -22.38
N ARG A 313 2.49 7.99 -23.64
CA ARG A 313 3.14 7.28 -24.76
C ARG A 313 4.60 7.73 -24.92
N THR A 314 5.44 7.30 -23.99
CA THR A 314 6.84 7.74 -23.87
C THR A 314 7.86 6.86 -24.61
N SER A 315 7.42 5.79 -25.27
CA SER A 315 8.31 4.96 -26.10
C SER A 315 8.71 5.67 -27.39
N ASP A 316 9.94 5.45 -27.85
CA ASP A 316 10.48 6.02 -29.10
C ASP A 316 9.63 5.73 -30.35
N LYS A 317 8.85 4.65 -30.35
CA LYS A 317 7.89 4.37 -31.45
C LYS A 317 6.81 5.45 -31.60
N TYR A 318 6.61 6.28 -30.59
CA TYR A 318 5.70 7.41 -30.59
C TYR A 318 6.39 8.75 -30.84
N ALA A 319 7.69 8.77 -31.17
CA ALA A 319 8.47 10.01 -31.33
C ALA A 319 7.90 10.97 -32.39
N ASP A 320 7.19 10.45 -33.39
CA ASP A 320 6.53 11.27 -34.43
C ASP A 320 5.15 11.82 -34.00
N SER A 321 4.64 11.46 -32.81
CA SER A 321 3.39 11.99 -32.27
C SER A 321 3.55 13.44 -31.81
N GLU A 322 2.57 14.29 -32.12
CA GLU A 322 2.53 15.68 -31.66
C GLU A 322 2.51 15.79 -30.12
N THR A 323 2.05 14.75 -29.41
CA THR A 323 1.97 14.71 -27.94
C THR A 323 3.21 14.13 -27.26
N TYR A 324 4.16 13.54 -28.00
CA TYR A 324 5.26 12.75 -27.43
C TYR A 324 6.05 13.51 -26.36
N GLU A 325 6.50 14.72 -26.68
CA GLU A 325 7.27 15.56 -25.75
C GLU A 325 6.45 15.96 -24.50
N GLN A 326 5.14 16.14 -24.65
CA GLN A 326 4.27 16.43 -23.51
C GLN A 326 4.05 15.19 -22.65
N ASP A 327 3.86 14.03 -23.26
CA ASP A 327 3.72 12.74 -22.58
C ASP A 327 4.98 12.42 -21.76
N CYS A 328 6.17 12.61 -22.32
CA CYS A 328 7.43 12.43 -21.60
C CYS A 328 7.55 13.36 -20.38
N ARG A 329 7.17 14.64 -20.52
CA ARG A 329 7.20 15.60 -19.40
C ARG A 329 6.19 15.25 -18.30
N GLU A 330 4.97 14.90 -18.65
CA GLU A 330 3.95 14.55 -17.67
C GLU A 330 4.24 13.22 -16.98
N ALA A 331 4.72 12.22 -17.72
CA ALA A 331 5.18 10.97 -17.14
C ALA A 331 6.29 11.19 -16.09
N ALA A 332 7.29 12.00 -16.41
CA ALA A 332 8.35 12.38 -15.48
C ALA A 332 7.79 13.11 -14.24
N ARG A 333 6.82 14.02 -14.44
CA ARG A 333 6.16 14.75 -13.34
C ARG A 333 5.37 13.84 -12.42
N VAL A 334 4.62 12.89 -12.96
CA VAL A 334 3.82 11.92 -12.19
C VAL A 334 4.73 10.93 -11.47
N ALA A 335 5.80 10.44 -12.12
CA ALA A 335 6.80 9.60 -11.48
C ALA A 335 7.51 10.32 -10.31
N GLN A 336 7.81 11.62 -10.46
CA GLN A 336 8.34 12.40 -9.35
C GLN A 336 7.33 12.57 -8.22
N CYS A 337 6.06 12.82 -8.55
CA CYS A 337 4.97 12.87 -7.56
C CYS A 337 4.83 11.56 -6.76
N LEU A 338 4.96 10.40 -7.42
CA LEU A 338 5.01 9.10 -6.76
C LEU A 338 6.18 9.03 -5.75
N LYS A 339 7.41 9.36 -6.17
CA LYS A 339 8.58 9.34 -5.27
C LYS A 339 8.42 10.31 -4.09
N ASP A 340 7.96 11.53 -4.34
CA ASP A 340 7.75 12.55 -3.31
C ASP A 340 6.69 12.13 -2.29
N ASN A 341 5.74 11.29 -2.68
CA ASN A 341 4.71 10.71 -1.81
C ASN A 341 5.10 9.33 -1.24
N GLY A 342 6.35 8.90 -1.39
CA GLY A 342 6.89 7.71 -0.72
C GLY A 342 6.65 6.38 -1.44
N TRP A 343 6.29 6.41 -2.72
CA TRP A 343 6.19 5.22 -3.56
C TRP A 343 7.58 4.78 -4.06
N GLU A 344 7.83 3.47 -4.06
CA GLU A 344 9.01 2.88 -4.67
C GLU A 344 8.72 2.59 -6.15
N LEU A 345 9.67 2.89 -7.03
CA LEU A 345 9.51 2.65 -8.47
C LEU A 345 10.34 1.43 -8.88
N ALA A 346 9.81 0.62 -9.79
CA ALA A 346 10.47 -0.58 -10.26
C ALA A 346 10.40 -0.74 -11.79
N SER A 347 11.32 -1.54 -12.31
CA SER A 347 11.27 -2.01 -13.68
C SER A 347 10.43 -3.27 -13.76
N HIS A 348 9.54 -3.33 -14.75
CA HIS A 348 8.95 -4.57 -15.25
C HIS A 348 9.54 -4.90 -16.63
N SER A 349 10.85 -4.66 -16.79
CA SER A 349 11.57 -4.66 -18.06
C SER A 349 11.06 -3.58 -19.04
N TRP A 350 11.79 -3.31 -20.13
CA TRP A 350 11.27 -2.41 -21.16
C TRP A 350 10.16 -3.08 -21.97
N GLY A 351 10.41 -4.30 -22.44
CA GLY A 351 9.59 -5.01 -23.41
C GLY A 351 8.62 -6.01 -22.83
N HIS A 352 8.48 -6.09 -21.50
CA HIS A 352 7.67 -7.12 -20.82
C HIS A 352 8.07 -8.53 -21.29
N LEU A 353 9.37 -8.85 -21.18
CA LEU A 353 9.93 -10.07 -21.74
C LEU A 353 10.15 -11.14 -20.67
N LYS A 354 10.08 -12.41 -21.08
CA LYS A 354 10.56 -13.55 -20.29
C LYS A 354 12.09 -13.50 -20.15
N MET A 355 12.55 -12.76 -19.14
CA MET A 355 13.95 -12.36 -18.94
C MET A 355 14.90 -13.56 -18.74
N GLY A 356 14.45 -14.64 -18.12
CA GLY A 356 15.16 -15.91 -17.95
C GLY A 356 15.29 -16.70 -19.26
N GLU A 357 14.28 -16.67 -20.13
CA GLU A 357 14.23 -17.46 -21.37
C GLU A 357 14.93 -16.80 -22.58
N ILE A 358 14.89 -15.47 -22.71
CA ILE A 358 15.46 -14.77 -23.89
C ILE A 358 16.99 -14.89 -23.98
N ASP A 359 17.53 -14.79 -25.20
CA ASP A 359 18.98 -14.75 -25.42
C ASP A 359 19.62 -13.46 -24.86
N MET A 360 20.95 -13.47 -24.70
CA MET A 360 21.69 -12.35 -24.12
C MET A 360 21.62 -11.07 -24.95
N GLU A 361 21.52 -11.14 -26.28
CA GLU A 361 21.47 -9.95 -27.13
C GLU A 361 20.15 -9.21 -26.93
N ARG A 362 19.04 -9.97 -26.93
CA ARG A 362 17.71 -9.43 -26.65
C ARG A 362 17.61 -8.92 -25.20
N PHE A 363 18.21 -9.63 -24.25
CA PHE A 363 18.26 -9.21 -22.84
C PHE A 363 18.97 -7.87 -22.65
N CYS A 364 20.16 -7.72 -23.23
CA CYS A 364 20.92 -6.46 -23.17
C CYS A 364 20.14 -5.34 -23.87
N THR A 365 19.54 -5.62 -25.04
CA THR A 365 18.74 -4.64 -25.78
C THR A 365 17.55 -4.14 -24.98
N ASP A 366 16.84 -5.04 -24.27
CA ASP A 366 15.70 -4.67 -23.43
C ASP A 366 16.13 -3.77 -22.27
N THR A 367 17.19 -4.18 -21.57
CA THR A 367 17.75 -3.43 -20.43
C THR A 367 18.29 -2.05 -20.87
N ASP A 368 18.97 -1.97 -22.01
CA ASP A 368 19.48 -0.70 -22.56
C ASP A 368 18.34 0.25 -22.96
N LYS A 369 17.22 -0.30 -23.44
CA LYS A 369 16.04 0.51 -23.78
C LYS A 369 15.35 1.03 -22.53
N TRP A 370 15.32 0.23 -21.46
CA TRP A 370 14.84 0.69 -20.15
C TRP A 370 15.62 1.92 -19.70
N GLU A 371 16.96 1.84 -19.69
CA GLU A 371 17.82 2.95 -19.28
C GLU A 371 17.58 4.20 -20.15
N LYS A 372 17.52 4.01 -21.48
CA LYS A 372 17.38 5.14 -22.43
C LYS A 372 16.01 5.80 -22.42
N GLN A 373 14.93 5.03 -22.24
CA GLN A 373 13.57 5.52 -22.46
C GLN A 373 12.78 5.72 -21.16
N VAL A 374 13.11 5.00 -20.08
CA VAL A 374 12.37 5.06 -18.82
C VAL A 374 13.20 5.71 -17.72
N ASP A 375 14.42 5.22 -17.45
CA ASP A 375 15.28 5.83 -16.41
C ASP A 375 15.63 7.29 -16.74
N SER A 376 15.77 7.61 -18.04
CA SER A 376 15.98 8.99 -18.49
C SER A 376 14.84 9.95 -18.12
N LEU A 377 13.63 9.44 -17.86
CA LEU A 377 12.46 10.20 -17.44
C LEU A 377 12.29 10.22 -15.92
N ILE A 378 12.49 9.07 -15.26
CA ILE A 378 12.12 8.89 -13.86
C ILE A 378 13.32 8.93 -12.90
N GLY A 379 14.54 8.97 -13.42
CA GLY A 379 15.78 8.78 -12.67
C GLY A 379 16.11 7.30 -12.45
N PRO A 380 17.32 6.99 -11.97
CA PRO A 380 17.73 5.62 -11.73
C PRO A 380 16.88 4.98 -10.62
N ILE A 381 16.58 3.70 -10.80
CA ILE A 381 15.91 2.84 -9.83
C ILE A 381 16.71 1.54 -9.67
N ASP A 382 16.43 0.77 -8.62
CA ASP A 382 17.21 -0.43 -8.28
C ASP A 382 16.34 -1.70 -8.05
N ILE A 383 15.03 -1.61 -8.25
CA ILE A 383 14.11 -2.74 -8.15
C ILE A 383 13.70 -3.22 -9.55
N ILE A 384 13.81 -4.52 -9.80
CA ILE A 384 13.21 -5.18 -10.97
C ILE A 384 12.24 -6.27 -10.52
N LEU A 385 11.02 -6.18 -11.01
CA LEU A 385 10.00 -7.21 -10.91
C LEU A 385 10.01 -7.95 -12.25
N TYR A 386 10.35 -9.24 -12.28
CA TYR A 386 10.47 -9.94 -13.56
C TYR A 386 9.09 -10.16 -14.21
N PRO A 387 8.91 -9.78 -15.49
CA PRO A 387 7.71 -10.12 -16.25
C PRO A 387 7.47 -11.62 -16.24
N PHE A 388 6.20 -12.01 -16.09
CA PHE A 388 5.77 -13.40 -15.94
C PHE A 388 6.39 -14.14 -14.73
N GLY A 389 7.11 -13.43 -13.86
CA GLY A 389 7.92 -14.03 -12.80
C GLY A 389 9.12 -14.82 -13.30
N ASP A 390 9.53 -14.64 -14.56
CA ASP A 390 10.58 -15.42 -15.22
C ASP A 390 11.98 -15.03 -14.72
N ASP A 391 12.41 -15.75 -13.69
CA ASP A 391 13.66 -15.50 -12.99
C ASP A 391 14.89 -15.74 -13.88
N ILE A 392 15.95 -14.95 -13.69
CA ILE A 392 17.17 -15.06 -14.53
C ILE A 392 18.12 -16.18 -14.07
N ASN A 393 17.73 -16.93 -13.05
CA ASN A 393 18.45 -18.06 -12.50
C ASN A 393 17.45 -19.06 -11.87
N ASP A 394 17.97 -20.08 -11.19
CA ASP A 394 17.19 -20.96 -10.33
C ASP A 394 17.25 -20.51 -8.85
N TRP A 395 16.81 -21.37 -7.93
CA TRP A 395 16.77 -21.11 -6.49
C TRP A 395 18.15 -20.84 -5.84
N HIS A 396 19.26 -21.17 -6.52
CA HIS A 396 20.60 -20.92 -5.98
C HIS A 396 20.93 -19.42 -5.96
N PRO A 397 21.84 -18.99 -5.05
CA PRO A 397 22.34 -17.62 -5.02
C PRO A 397 22.83 -17.13 -6.39
N TYR A 398 22.49 -15.88 -6.72
CA TYR A 398 23.11 -15.21 -7.85
C TYR A 398 24.60 -15.05 -7.64
N THR A 399 25.35 -15.27 -8.71
CA THR A 399 26.79 -15.05 -8.78
C THR A 399 27.10 -14.23 -10.04
N PHE A 400 28.21 -13.50 -10.03
CA PHE A 400 28.66 -12.74 -11.19
C PHE A 400 29.09 -13.60 -12.39
N GLU A 401 29.09 -14.93 -12.25
CA GLU A 401 29.25 -15.85 -13.39
C GLU A 401 27.98 -15.88 -14.27
N ASN A 402 26.80 -15.59 -13.69
CA ASN A 402 25.57 -15.38 -14.43
C ASN A 402 25.63 -14.02 -15.14
N LYS A 403 25.80 -14.05 -16.47
CA LYS A 403 25.92 -12.85 -17.30
C LYS A 403 24.68 -11.95 -17.25
N LYS A 404 23.47 -12.51 -17.10
CA LYS A 404 22.23 -11.73 -16.97
C LYS A 404 22.22 -10.94 -15.65
N PHE A 405 22.61 -11.61 -14.56
CA PHE A 405 22.73 -10.95 -13.25
C PHE A 405 23.78 -9.85 -13.28
N SER A 406 24.99 -10.15 -13.79
CA SER A 406 26.05 -9.17 -13.94
C SER A 406 25.62 -7.95 -14.76
N TYR A 407 24.82 -8.15 -15.81
CA TYR A 407 24.31 -7.05 -16.63
C TYR A 407 23.31 -6.18 -15.89
N LEU A 408 22.28 -6.76 -15.26
CA LEU A 408 21.31 -6.01 -14.47
C LEU A 408 21.94 -5.31 -13.27
N TYR A 409 22.87 -5.97 -12.59
CA TYR A 409 23.60 -5.37 -11.48
C TYR A 409 24.38 -4.13 -11.93
N ASN A 410 25.06 -4.20 -13.07
CA ASN A 410 25.79 -3.07 -13.64
C ASN A 410 24.85 -1.96 -14.17
N ALA A 411 23.61 -2.31 -14.53
CA ALA A 411 22.57 -1.34 -14.87
C ALA A 411 21.97 -0.64 -13.62
N GLY A 412 22.29 -1.09 -12.41
CA GLY A 412 21.87 -0.44 -11.16
C GLY A 412 20.92 -1.26 -10.28
N PHE A 413 20.43 -2.41 -10.76
CA PHE A 413 19.48 -3.22 -10.00
C PHE A 413 20.14 -3.95 -8.81
N ARG A 414 19.40 -4.00 -7.69
CA ARG A 414 19.78 -4.64 -6.42
C ARG A 414 18.69 -5.52 -5.85
N TYR A 415 17.43 -5.25 -6.17
CA TYR A 415 16.28 -6.02 -5.71
C TYR A 415 15.64 -6.72 -6.90
N PHE A 416 15.54 -8.05 -6.84
CA PHE A 416 15.17 -8.90 -7.96
C PHE A 416 13.99 -9.79 -7.57
N CYS A 417 12.82 -9.60 -8.18
CA CYS A 417 11.61 -10.27 -7.72
C CYS A 417 10.98 -11.16 -8.79
N ASN A 418 10.89 -12.46 -8.49
CA ASN A 418 10.21 -13.46 -9.33
C ASN A 418 8.79 -13.74 -8.81
N VAL A 419 8.05 -14.63 -9.47
CA VAL A 419 6.76 -15.14 -8.97
C VAL A 419 6.90 -16.62 -8.69
N ASP A 420 6.67 -17.01 -7.43
CA ASP A 420 6.71 -18.41 -7.00
C ASP A 420 5.43 -18.84 -6.26
N SER A 421 4.63 -17.87 -5.82
CA SER A 421 3.42 -18.06 -5.01
C SER A 421 3.64 -18.85 -3.72
N ASN A 422 4.87 -18.87 -3.20
CA ASN A 422 5.15 -19.35 -1.86
C ASN A 422 4.68 -18.31 -0.83
N GLU A 423 4.34 -18.76 0.38
CA GLU A 423 3.95 -17.84 1.46
C GLU A 423 5.04 -16.81 1.73
N HIS A 424 6.29 -17.26 1.77
CA HIS A 424 7.48 -16.43 1.91
C HIS A 424 8.67 -17.08 1.20
N TRP A 425 9.43 -16.28 0.45
CA TRP A 425 10.75 -16.66 -0.09
C TRP A 425 11.60 -15.42 -0.29
N ILE A 426 12.70 -15.32 0.45
CA ILE A 426 13.65 -14.20 0.40
C ILE A 426 15.06 -14.76 0.41
N GLN A 427 15.94 -14.18 -0.41
CA GLN A 427 17.37 -14.45 -0.42
C GLN A 427 18.14 -13.14 -0.40
N ILE A 428 18.83 -12.88 0.71
CA ILE A 428 19.73 -11.73 0.84
C ILE A 428 21.16 -12.22 0.56
N GLY A 429 21.72 -11.79 -0.56
CA GLY A 429 23.12 -12.01 -0.91
C GLY A 429 24.01 -10.90 -0.38
N ASP A 430 25.30 -10.94 -0.71
CA ASP A 430 26.27 -9.95 -0.24
C ASP A 430 25.99 -8.53 -0.75
N ASN A 431 25.30 -8.40 -1.88
CA ASN A 431 25.07 -7.14 -2.59
C ASN A 431 23.70 -7.06 -3.31
N TYR A 432 22.78 -7.98 -3.03
CA TYR A 432 21.45 -7.98 -3.62
C TYR A 432 20.42 -8.62 -2.68
N LEU A 433 19.14 -8.36 -2.96
CA LEU A 433 18.02 -9.08 -2.39
C LEU A 433 17.20 -9.71 -3.53
N ARG A 434 16.73 -10.95 -3.32
CA ARG A 434 15.70 -11.59 -4.13
C ARG A 434 14.47 -11.87 -3.28
N GLN A 435 13.29 -11.68 -3.86
CA GLN A 435 12.03 -11.99 -3.19
C GLN A 435 10.99 -12.58 -4.14
N GLY A 436 10.35 -13.66 -3.68
CA GLY A 436 9.29 -14.36 -4.38
C GLY A 436 7.97 -13.70 -4.11
N ARG A 437 7.15 -13.55 -5.16
CA ARG A 437 5.88 -12.83 -5.10
C ARG A 437 4.69 -13.74 -5.33
N ARG A 438 3.54 -13.33 -4.78
CA ARG A 438 2.25 -14.01 -4.87
C ARG A 438 1.27 -13.13 -5.63
N ASN A 439 0.76 -13.62 -6.75
CA ASN A 439 -0.26 -12.94 -7.52
C ASN A 439 -1.60 -13.01 -6.77
N LEU A 440 -2.29 -11.89 -6.60
CA LEU A 440 -3.62 -11.85 -5.97
C LEU A 440 -4.71 -11.53 -7.00
N ASP A 441 -4.76 -12.34 -8.07
CA ASP A 441 -5.64 -12.15 -9.22
C ASP A 441 -6.74 -13.23 -9.34
N GLY A 442 -7.57 -13.10 -10.37
CA GLY A 442 -8.66 -14.05 -10.62
C GLY A 442 -8.18 -15.50 -10.76
N TYR A 443 -7.05 -15.74 -11.44
CA TYR A 443 -6.47 -17.08 -11.56
C TYR A 443 -6.12 -17.65 -10.20
N ARG A 444 -5.31 -16.95 -9.40
CA ARG A 444 -4.86 -17.46 -8.10
C ARG A 444 -6.04 -17.69 -7.16
N MET A 445 -6.96 -16.74 -7.09
CA MET A 445 -8.16 -16.89 -6.26
C MET A 445 -9.00 -18.09 -6.71
N TRP A 446 -9.19 -18.29 -8.01
CA TRP A 446 -9.93 -19.45 -8.53
C TRP A 446 -9.22 -20.78 -8.25
N LYS A 447 -7.88 -20.84 -8.38
CA LYS A 447 -7.12 -22.05 -7.99
C LYS A 447 -7.25 -22.36 -6.51
N ASP A 448 -7.40 -21.35 -5.66
CA ASP A 448 -7.64 -21.54 -4.23
C ASP A 448 -9.06 -22.03 -3.93
N ILE A 449 -10.09 -21.43 -4.55
CA ILE A 449 -11.49 -21.87 -4.44
C ILE A 449 -11.64 -23.34 -4.82
N THR A 450 -10.98 -23.76 -5.90
CA THR A 450 -11.06 -25.13 -6.43
C THR A 450 -10.10 -26.11 -5.77
N ALA A 451 -9.17 -25.64 -4.92
CA ALA A 451 -8.03 -26.41 -4.42
C ALA A 451 -8.46 -27.72 -3.73
N GLU A 452 -9.44 -27.65 -2.83
CA GLU A 452 -9.93 -28.82 -2.09
C GLU A 452 -10.51 -29.89 -3.01
N SER A 453 -11.34 -29.47 -3.98
CA SER A 453 -11.95 -30.39 -4.95
C SER A 453 -10.92 -31.07 -5.88
N GLU A 454 -9.76 -30.44 -6.05
CA GLU A 454 -8.65 -30.92 -6.87
C GLU A 454 -7.53 -31.59 -6.06
N GLY A 455 -7.67 -31.69 -4.73
CA GLY A 455 -6.65 -32.27 -3.85
C GLY A 455 -5.35 -31.47 -3.78
N ARG A 456 -5.42 -30.15 -3.98
CA ARG A 456 -4.29 -29.20 -3.89
C ARG A 456 -4.37 -28.41 -2.59
N GLU A 457 -3.24 -27.85 -2.17
CA GLU A 457 -3.19 -26.87 -1.09
C GLU A 457 -3.64 -25.49 -1.58
N ARG A 458 -4.34 -24.76 -0.70
CA ARG A 458 -4.65 -23.34 -0.88
C ARG A 458 -3.38 -22.52 -0.71
N LYS A 459 -3.16 -21.56 -1.60
CA LYS A 459 -1.97 -20.71 -1.62
C LYS A 459 -2.19 -19.35 -1.01
N LEU A 460 -3.41 -18.96 -0.63
CA LEU A 460 -3.77 -17.65 -0.09
C LEU A 460 -4.36 -17.69 1.33
N GLU A 461 -4.55 -18.88 1.90
CA GLU A 461 -5.26 -19.11 3.17
C GLU A 461 -4.74 -18.26 4.36
N ASP A 462 -3.42 -18.06 4.43
CA ASP A 462 -2.78 -17.19 5.43
C ASP A 462 -3.23 -15.72 5.29
N LEU A 463 -3.39 -15.25 4.05
CA LEU A 463 -3.83 -13.89 3.71
C LEU A 463 -5.36 -13.76 3.84
N PHE A 464 -6.14 -14.57 3.14
CA PHE A 464 -7.60 -14.52 3.11
C PHE A 464 -8.18 -15.80 2.48
N HIS A 465 -9.44 -16.12 2.76
CA HIS A 465 -10.15 -17.14 1.99
C HIS A 465 -10.66 -16.53 0.69
N ALA A 466 -10.32 -17.12 -0.45
CA ALA A 466 -10.63 -16.58 -1.76
C ALA A 466 -12.15 -16.40 -1.96
N GLU A 467 -12.97 -17.30 -1.42
CA GLU A 467 -14.44 -17.26 -1.48
C GLU A 467 -15.05 -16.00 -0.84
N ASP A 468 -14.40 -15.42 0.17
CA ASP A 468 -14.90 -14.24 0.87
C ASP A 468 -14.68 -12.95 0.05
N VAL A 469 -13.68 -12.97 -0.83
CA VAL A 469 -13.27 -11.80 -1.62
C VAL A 469 -13.79 -11.85 -3.04
N PHE A 470 -13.77 -13.03 -3.66
CA PHE A 470 -13.99 -13.26 -5.10
C PHE A 470 -15.26 -12.56 -5.59
N ASP A 471 -15.10 -11.78 -6.65
CA ASP A 471 -16.18 -10.97 -7.19
C ASP A 471 -17.22 -11.88 -7.90
N PRO A 472 -18.51 -11.83 -7.51
CA PRO A 472 -19.54 -12.65 -8.13
C PRO A 472 -19.82 -12.31 -9.61
N ASP A 473 -19.38 -11.14 -10.09
CA ASP A 473 -19.54 -10.74 -11.49
C ASP A 473 -18.52 -11.43 -12.41
N ARG A 474 -17.48 -12.08 -11.84
CA ARG A 474 -16.47 -12.78 -12.63
C ARG A 474 -17.08 -13.96 -13.40
N PRO A 475 -16.72 -14.13 -14.69
CA PRO A 475 -16.99 -15.35 -15.41
C PRO A 475 -16.31 -16.54 -14.72
N THR A 476 -17.04 -17.64 -14.50
CA THR A 476 -16.50 -18.88 -13.95
C THR A 476 -16.73 -20.05 -14.92
N PRO A 477 -15.78 -21.00 -15.02
CA PRO A 477 -14.46 -21.01 -14.38
C PRO A 477 -13.53 -19.91 -14.93
N VAL A 478 -12.59 -19.44 -14.11
CA VAL A 478 -11.53 -18.53 -14.58
C VAL A 478 -10.60 -19.30 -15.53
N PRO A 479 -10.16 -18.70 -16.67
CA PRO A 479 -9.26 -19.36 -17.61
C PRO A 479 -7.90 -19.78 -17.00
N GLU A 480 -7.35 -20.92 -17.46
CA GLU A 480 -6.01 -21.39 -17.09
C GLU A 480 -4.90 -20.60 -17.80
N MET A 481 -3.74 -20.41 -17.14
CA MET A 481 -2.57 -19.65 -17.64
C MET A 481 -1.72 -20.42 -18.65
#